data_AF-A0A1I3RJZ9-F1
#
_entry.id   AF-A0A1I3RJZ9-F1
#
_cell.length_a   1.000
_cell.length_b   1.000
_cell.length_c   1.000
_cell.angle_alpha   90.00
_cell.angle_beta   90.00
_cell.angle_gamma   90.00
#
_symmetry.space_group_name_H-M   'P 1'
#
loop_
_entity.id
_entity.type
_entity.pdbx_description
1 polymer ?
#
loop_
_entity_poly.entity_id
_entity_poly.type
_entity_poly.pdbx_seq_one_letter_code
_entity_poly.pdbx_strand_id
1 'polypeptide(L)'
;MRRKRGRTADVEEGESYYVSMTDMMVGVIFIFIIMLSYFAFEFRSTTAKLTTAKHPETAALLQTAANLTPKTADIEVDYKAQVLCVPEAALSETGQGAAGQRRCFAYSPPTQATAQTASAVDAQKLLMQSLDADLRDIHVPITGDPSSGALNFRADQLFVAGTATLSPDGQRIAGDVAQILMRRLPCLGYGVTAGANCESDGPKLAVANVISQTNFDVSSAEGQRAAALALQRAAVFHQALTVAQPDLATLRNAPAGQPGSQPLLRVASVGQSQEGASKVGDDQTVSIQFQMAP
;
A
#
# COMPACT_ATOMS: atom_id res chain seq x y z
N MET A 1 -52.77 -41.90 68.03
CA MET A 1 -52.33 -42.03 66.61
C MET A 1 -51.67 -40.74 66.17
N ARG A 2 -50.59 -40.88 65.38
CA ARG A 2 -49.76 -39.86 64.73
C ARG A 2 -50.52 -38.62 64.20
N ARG A 3 -49.85 -37.46 64.22
CA ARG A 3 -49.72 -36.65 62.99
C ARG A 3 -48.42 -35.85 62.95
N LYS A 4 -47.71 -36.06 61.84
CA LYS A 4 -46.40 -35.53 61.46
C LYS A 4 -46.42 -34.01 61.33
N ARG A 5 -45.36 -33.35 61.79
CA ARG A 5 -44.93 -32.02 61.35
C ARG A 5 -43.48 -32.17 60.87
N GLY A 6 -43.20 -31.72 59.65
CA GLY A 6 -41.85 -31.72 59.09
C GLY A 6 -41.82 -32.07 57.60
N ARG A 7 -42.07 -31.08 56.73
CA ARG A 7 -41.56 -31.02 55.34
C ARG A 7 -41.89 -29.66 54.69
N THR A 8 -41.18 -28.59 55.05
CA THR A 8 -41.25 -27.30 54.33
C THR A 8 -39.93 -26.49 54.35
N ALA A 9 -38.81 -27.02 54.87
CA ALA A 9 -37.57 -26.25 55.01
C ALA A 9 -36.58 -26.39 53.81
N ASP A 10 -36.65 -27.47 53.02
CA ASP A 10 -35.68 -27.75 51.94
C ASP A 10 -35.95 -27.01 50.61
N VAL A 11 -37.08 -26.31 50.45
CA VAL A 11 -37.45 -25.67 49.17
C VAL A 11 -37.00 -24.20 49.11
N GLU A 12 -36.94 -23.49 50.24
CA GLU A 12 -36.57 -22.06 50.26
C GLU A 12 -35.06 -21.80 50.05
N GLU A 13 -34.18 -22.73 50.44
CA GLU A 13 -32.72 -22.57 50.24
C GLU A 13 -32.30 -22.70 48.76
N GLY A 14 -33.04 -23.47 47.97
CA GLY A 14 -32.79 -23.62 46.54
C GLY A 14 -33.12 -22.37 45.74
N GLU A 15 -34.26 -21.73 46.03
CA GLU A 15 -34.69 -20.51 45.34
C GLU A 15 -33.76 -19.33 45.62
N SER A 16 -33.29 -19.19 46.86
CA SER A 16 -32.34 -18.13 47.23
C SER A 16 -30.97 -18.32 46.55
N TYR A 17 -30.52 -19.58 46.40
CA TYR A 17 -29.29 -19.88 45.67
C TYR A 17 -29.39 -19.53 44.17
N TYR A 18 -30.50 -19.82 43.50
CA TYR A 18 -30.70 -19.42 42.10
C TYR A 18 -30.79 -17.90 41.93
N VAL A 19 -31.36 -17.19 42.90
CA VAL A 19 -31.39 -15.72 42.90
C VAL A 19 -29.98 -15.16 43.05
N SER A 20 -29.17 -15.67 43.98
CA SER A 20 -27.77 -15.23 44.11
C SER A 20 -26.87 -15.62 42.92
N MET A 21 -27.13 -16.77 42.28
CA MET A 21 -26.36 -17.23 41.11
C MET A 21 -26.66 -16.39 39.86
N THR A 22 -27.93 -15.99 39.70
CA THR A 22 -28.36 -15.12 38.60
C THR A 22 -27.94 -13.67 38.81
N ASP A 23 -27.95 -13.15 40.03
CA ASP A 23 -27.49 -11.79 40.37
C ASP A 23 -25.98 -11.60 40.05
N MET A 24 -25.15 -12.60 40.38
CA MET A 24 -23.73 -12.59 40.00
C MET A 24 -23.53 -12.62 38.47
N MET A 25 -24.29 -13.47 37.76
CA MET A 25 -24.16 -13.58 36.30
C MET A 25 -24.61 -12.31 35.59
N VAL A 26 -25.71 -11.70 36.04
CA VAL A 26 -26.20 -10.42 35.55
C VAL A 26 -25.17 -9.31 35.82
N GLY A 27 -24.53 -9.31 36.99
CA GLY A 27 -23.45 -8.39 37.31
C GLY A 27 -22.24 -8.48 36.36
N VAL A 28 -21.81 -9.70 36.03
CA VAL A 28 -20.69 -9.90 35.07
C VAL A 28 -21.07 -9.47 33.65
N ILE A 29 -22.30 -9.77 33.21
CA ILE A 29 -22.80 -9.33 31.89
C ILE A 29 -22.89 -7.80 31.85
N PHE A 30 -23.33 -7.16 32.93
CA PHE A 30 -23.43 -5.70 33.00
C PHE A 30 -22.07 -5.01 32.88
N ILE A 31 -21.05 -5.51 33.59
CA ILE A 31 -19.66 -5.04 33.46
C ILE A 31 -19.14 -5.25 32.03
N PHE A 32 -19.45 -6.40 31.43
CA PHE A 32 -19.04 -6.71 30.07
C PHE A 32 -19.67 -5.78 29.03
N ILE A 33 -20.96 -5.46 29.17
CA ILE A 33 -21.66 -4.48 28.32
C ILE A 33 -21.05 -3.08 28.47
N ILE A 34 -20.70 -2.66 29.69
CA ILE A 34 -20.03 -1.37 29.92
C ILE A 34 -18.64 -1.36 29.27
N MET A 35 -17.85 -2.43 29.41
CA MET A 35 -16.54 -2.57 28.76
C MET A 35 -16.65 -2.52 27.23
N LEU A 36 -17.59 -3.27 26.63
CA LEU A 36 -17.81 -3.25 25.18
C LEU A 36 -18.28 -1.87 24.69
N SER A 37 -19.13 -1.20 25.46
CA SER A 37 -19.60 0.15 25.13
C SER A 37 -18.45 1.17 25.18
N TYR A 38 -17.58 1.07 26.19
CA TYR A 38 -16.38 1.89 26.30
C TYR A 38 -15.41 1.63 25.14
N PHE A 39 -15.15 0.37 24.81
CA PHE A 39 -14.27 0.02 23.69
C PHE A 39 -14.86 0.47 22.34
N ALA A 40 -16.17 0.34 22.12
CA ALA A 40 -16.84 0.85 20.93
C ALA A 40 -16.81 2.38 20.85
N PHE A 41 -16.94 3.08 21.97
CA PHE A 41 -16.81 4.53 22.05
C PHE A 41 -15.38 4.97 21.73
N GLU A 42 -14.37 4.32 22.32
CA GLU A 42 -12.97 4.66 22.10
C GLU A 42 -12.53 4.33 20.68
N PHE A 43 -12.99 3.21 20.12
CA PHE A 43 -12.79 2.87 18.71
C PHE A 43 -13.41 3.91 17.78
N ARG A 44 -14.63 4.41 18.06
CA ARG A 44 -15.24 5.51 17.28
C ARG A 44 -14.46 6.81 17.42
N SER A 45 -14.01 7.17 18.62
CA SER A 45 -13.18 8.36 18.90
C SER A 45 -11.86 8.31 18.11
N THR A 46 -11.15 7.18 18.18
CA THR A 46 -9.86 7.00 17.50
C THR A 46 -10.04 6.91 15.99
N THR A 47 -11.07 6.22 15.50
CA THR A 47 -11.38 6.19 14.05
C THR A 47 -11.76 7.57 13.55
N ALA A 48 -12.57 8.34 14.28
CA ALA A 48 -12.93 9.72 13.91
C ALA A 48 -11.70 10.64 13.89
N LYS A 49 -10.77 10.50 14.84
CA LYS A 49 -9.49 11.24 14.85
C LYS A 49 -8.60 10.84 13.66
N LEU A 50 -8.52 9.56 13.31
CA LEU A 50 -7.73 9.09 12.17
C LEU A 50 -8.37 9.46 10.80
N THR A 51 -9.69 9.44 10.67
CA THR A 51 -10.37 9.86 9.44
C THR A 51 -10.33 11.38 9.25
N THR A 52 -10.40 12.15 10.33
CA THR A 52 -10.26 13.61 10.28
C THR A 52 -8.81 14.03 10.01
N ALA A 53 -7.82 13.25 10.50
CA ALA A 53 -6.40 13.47 10.22
C ALA A 53 -5.97 13.13 8.78
N LYS A 54 -6.74 12.32 8.04
CA LYS A 54 -6.51 12.09 6.60
C LYS A 54 -7.00 13.22 5.70
N HIS A 55 -7.82 14.15 6.21
CA HIS A 55 -8.46 15.21 5.41
C HIS A 55 -8.32 16.66 5.94
N PRO A 56 -7.31 17.07 6.72
CA PRO A 56 -7.16 18.48 7.08
C PRO A 56 -6.76 19.33 5.85
N GLU A 57 -5.97 18.78 4.92
CA GLU A 57 -5.62 19.47 3.67
C GLU A 57 -6.81 19.61 2.71
N THR A 58 -7.63 18.56 2.54
CA THR A 58 -8.82 18.63 1.69
C THR A 58 -9.94 19.47 2.28
N ALA A 59 -10.12 19.47 3.62
CA ALA A 59 -11.10 20.34 4.28
C ALA A 59 -10.70 21.82 4.24
N ALA A 60 -9.40 22.14 4.39
CA ALA A 60 -8.91 23.51 4.26
C ALA A 60 -9.10 24.06 2.83
N LEU A 61 -8.92 23.21 1.81
CA LEU A 61 -9.17 23.56 0.40
C LEU A 61 -10.68 23.69 0.07
N LEU A 62 -11.53 22.86 0.68
CA LEU A 62 -13.00 22.96 0.52
C LEU A 62 -13.59 24.18 1.23
N GLN A 63 -13.06 24.58 2.38
CA GLN A 63 -13.49 25.79 3.10
C GLN A 63 -13.06 27.08 2.39
N THR A 64 -11.91 27.07 1.72
CA THR A 64 -11.51 28.16 0.83
C THR A 64 -12.39 28.17 -0.43
N ALA A 65 -12.69 27.01 -1.02
CA ALA A 65 -13.57 26.92 -2.18
C ALA A 65 -15.03 27.36 -1.92
N ALA A 66 -15.58 27.06 -0.74
CA ALA A 66 -16.95 27.42 -0.37
C ALA A 66 -17.17 28.94 -0.15
N ASN A 67 -16.10 29.70 0.06
CA ASN A 67 -16.15 31.16 0.22
C ASN A 67 -15.80 31.93 -1.06
N LEU A 68 -15.50 31.23 -2.16
CA LEU A 68 -15.24 31.89 -3.45
C LEU A 68 -16.57 32.28 -4.08
N THR A 69 -16.80 33.58 -4.19
CA THR A 69 -17.90 34.11 -5.02
C THR A 69 -17.50 33.97 -6.49
N PRO A 70 -18.28 33.28 -7.33
CA PRO A 70 -17.96 33.13 -8.74
C PRO A 70 -18.04 34.50 -9.43
N LYS A 71 -16.89 35.02 -9.87
CA LYS A 71 -16.79 36.19 -10.74
C LYS A 71 -16.53 35.72 -12.16
N THR A 72 -17.43 36.05 -13.08
CA THR A 72 -17.22 35.84 -14.51
C THR A 72 -16.22 36.88 -15.01
N ALA A 73 -15.06 36.43 -15.46
CA ALA A 73 -14.05 37.26 -16.11
C ALA A 73 -13.75 36.71 -17.49
N ASP A 74 -13.74 37.58 -18.50
CA ASP A 74 -13.27 37.22 -19.84
C ASP A 74 -11.75 37.01 -19.78
N ILE A 75 -11.34 35.76 -19.92
CA ILE A 75 -9.93 35.35 -19.93
C ILE A 75 -9.54 34.89 -21.33
N GLU A 76 -8.35 35.29 -21.76
CA GLU A 76 -7.75 34.87 -23.02
C GLU A 76 -6.62 33.89 -22.70
N VAL A 77 -6.74 32.67 -23.20
CA VAL A 77 -5.80 31.57 -22.91
C VAL A 77 -4.96 31.32 -24.15
N ASP A 78 -3.65 31.60 -24.08
CA ASP A 78 -2.73 31.21 -25.13
C ASP A 78 -2.18 29.81 -24.84
N TYR A 79 -2.81 28.81 -25.46
CA TYR A 79 -2.43 27.40 -25.35
C TYR A 79 -1.06 27.08 -25.95
N LYS A 80 -0.57 27.89 -26.90
CA LYS A 80 0.75 27.67 -27.53
C LYS A 80 1.87 28.21 -26.64
N ALA A 81 1.64 29.35 -26.01
CA ALA A 81 2.59 29.95 -25.07
C ALA A 81 2.47 29.38 -23.64
N GLN A 82 1.43 28.58 -23.35
CA GLN A 82 1.12 28.06 -22.01
C GLN A 82 0.96 29.18 -20.96
N VAL A 83 0.36 30.29 -21.39
CA VAL A 83 0.20 31.49 -20.56
C VAL A 83 -1.26 31.89 -20.51
N LEU A 84 -1.78 32.05 -19.30
CA LEU A 84 -3.11 32.56 -19.00
C LEU A 84 -2.96 34.01 -18.53
N CYS A 85 -3.54 34.96 -19.26
CA CYS A 85 -3.52 36.37 -18.87
C CYS A 85 -4.89 36.78 -18.32
N VAL A 86 -4.90 37.30 -17.09
CA VAL A 86 -6.10 37.78 -16.41
C VAL A 86 -6.02 39.30 -16.25
N PRO A 87 -7.09 40.06 -16.55
CA PRO A 87 -7.13 41.50 -16.29
C PRO A 87 -6.91 41.78 -14.80
N GLU A 88 -6.05 42.75 -14.45
CA GLU A 88 -5.76 43.07 -13.06
C GLU A 88 -6.99 43.60 -12.30
N ALA A 89 -7.95 44.21 -13.02
CA ALA A 89 -9.25 44.58 -12.51
C ALA A 89 -10.09 43.39 -12.00
N ALA A 90 -9.84 42.17 -12.49
CA ALA A 90 -10.51 40.95 -12.00
C ALA A 90 -9.80 40.34 -10.77
N LEU A 91 -8.55 40.74 -10.49
CA LEU A 91 -7.72 40.19 -9.42
C LEU A 91 -7.65 41.07 -8.16
N SER A 92 -7.97 42.37 -8.25
CA SER A 92 -7.98 43.27 -7.09
C SER A 92 -9.38 43.48 -6.52
N GLU A 93 -9.56 43.29 -5.21
CA GLU A 93 -10.83 43.55 -4.51
C GLU A 93 -11.26 45.03 -4.55
N THR A 94 -10.30 45.95 -4.67
CA THR A 94 -10.51 47.40 -4.67
C THR A 94 -10.61 48.02 -6.07
N GLY A 95 -10.48 47.24 -7.15
CA GLY A 95 -10.63 47.73 -8.54
C GLY A 95 -9.62 48.80 -8.98
N GLN A 96 -8.53 49.04 -8.23
CA GLN A 96 -7.53 50.08 -8.49
C GLN A 96 -6.41 49.66 -9.47
N GLY A 97 -6.67 48.71 -10.37
CA GLY A 97 -5.75 48.41 -11.46
C GLY A 97 -5.84 49.46 -12.56
N ALA A 98 -4.71 49.92 -13.09
CA ALA A 98 -4.70 50.79 -14.26
C ALA A 98 -5.39 50.06 -15.45
N ALA A 99 -6.30 50.75 -16.14
CA ALA A 99 -7.01 50.18 -17.28
C ALA A 99 -6.00 49.69 -18.34
N GLY A 100 -5.98 48.39 -18.60
CA GLY A 100 -5.10 47.74 -19.59
C GLY A 100 -3.99 46.86 -19.01
N GLN A 101 -3.78 46.84 -17.69
CA GLN A 101 -2.76 45.97 -17.08
C GLN A 101 -3.29 44.53 -16.95
N ARG A 102 -2.57 43.58 -17.55
CA ARG A 102 -2.88 42.14 -17.52
C ARG A 102 -1.77 41.40 -16.77
N ARG A 103 -2.14 40.52 -15.85
CA ARG A 103 -1.20 39.61 -15.19
C ARG A 103 -1.25 38.25 -15.87
N CYS A 104 -0.10 37.81 -16.34
CA CYS A 104 0.04 36.57 -17.07
C CYS A 104 0.70 35.52 -16.18
N PHE A 105 0.05 34.36 -16.09
CA PHE A 105 0.50 33.22 -15.33
C PHE A 105 0.85 32.10 -16.29
N ALA A 106 2.04 31.53 -16.15
CA ALA A 106 2.36 30.28 -16.84
C ALA A 106 1.51 29.17 -16.22
N TYR A 107 0.81 28.41 -17.06
CA TYR A 107 0.05 27.24 -16.61
C TYR A 107 0.50 26.02 -17.41
N SER A 108 0.73 24.92 -16.72
CA SER A 108 0.81 23.62 -17.38
C SER A 108 -0.63 23.11 -17.52
N PRO A 109 -1.14 22.86 -18.75
CA PRO A 109 -2.45 22.24 -18.89
C PRO A 109 -2.45 20.91 -18.14
N PRO A 110 -3.52 20.56 -17.42
CA PRO A 110 -3.66 19.23 -16.84
C PRO A 110 -3.67 18.24 -18.00
N THR A 111 -2.52 17.63 -18.26
CA THR A 111 -2.35 16.65 -19.31
C THR A 111 -2.96 15.37 -18.76
N GLN A 112 -4.21 15.05 -19.10
CA GLN A 112 -4.88 13.74 -18.93
C GLN A 112 -4.69 12.96 -17.60
N ALA A 113 -4.17 13.59 -16.54
CA ALA A 113 -3.66 12.89 -15.38
C ALA A 113 -4.77 12.17 -14.61
N THR A 114 -6.01 12.67 -14.64
CA THR A 114 -7.15 12.02 -13.97
C THR A 114 -7.67 10.78 -14.70
N ALA A 115 -7.56 10.71 -16.04
CA ALA A 115 -7.95 9.51 -16.80
C ALA A 115 -6.80 8.48 -16.86
N GLN A 116 -5.56 8.95 -16.99
CA GLN A 116 -4.38 8.08 -17.00
C GLN A 116 -4.13 7.43 -15.63
N THR A 117 -4.28 8.17 -14.53
CA THR A 117 -4.16 7.58 -13.16
C THR A 117 -5.25 6.55 -12.87
N ALA A 118 -6.49 6.77 -13.32
CA ALA A 118 -7.55 5.78 -13.21
C ALA A 118 -7.18 4.51 -14.00
N SER A 119 -6.73 4.65 -15.24
CA SER A 119 -6.30 3.52 -16.07
C SER A 119 -5.06 2.80 -15.52
N ALA A 120 -4.12 3.51 -14.91
CA ALA A 120 -2.91 2.95 -14.32
C ALA A 120 -3.22 2.14 -13.04
N VAL A 121 -4.13 2.63 -12.20
CA VAL A 121 -4.60 1.91 -11.01
C VAL A 121 -5.37 0.64 -11.41
N ASP A 122 -6.26 0.74 -12.42
CA ASP A 122 -6.99 -0.43 -12.93
C ASP A 122 -6.04 -1.45 -13.58
N ALA A 123 -5.06 -0.99 -14.35
CA ALA A 123 -4.04 -1.85 -14.96
C ALA A 123 -3.16 -2.53 -13.91
N GLN A 124 -2.76 -1.81 -12.86
CA GLN A 124 -2.01 -2.38 -11.74
C GLN A 124 -2.83 -3.47 -11.04
N LYS A 125 -4.11 -3.22 -10.81
CA LYS A 125 -5.02 -4.18 -10.19
C LYS A 125 -5.17 -5.44 -11.04
N LEU A 126 -5.38 -5.30 -12.35
CA LEU A 126 -5.47 -6.43 -13.28
C LEU A 126 -4.17 -7.24 -13.32
N LEU A 127 -3.01 -6.56 -13.35
CA LEU A 127 -1.71 -7.21 -13.27
C LEU A 127 -1.59 -8.02 -11.97
N MET A 128 -1.89 -7.42 -10.81
CA MET A 128 -1.79 -8.10 -9.53
C MET A 128 -2.72 -9.31 -9.43
N GLN A 129 -3.95 -9.20 -9.93
CA GLN A 129 -4.89 -10.32 -10.00
C GLN A 129 -4.37 -11.46 -10.89
N SER A 130 -3.77 -11.13 -12.03
CA SER A 130 -3.20 -12.14 -12.94
C SER A 130 -1.98 -12.83 -12.34
N LEU A 131 -1.10 -12.09 -11.66
CA LEU A 131 0.08 -12.64 -11.01
C LEU A 131 -0.29 -13.51 -9.80
N ASP A 132 -1.24 -13.06 -8.96
CA ASP A 132 -1.75 -13.86 -7.83
C ASP A 132 -2.38 -15.17 -8.32
N ALA A 133 -3.21 -15.13 -9.36
CA ALA A 133 -3.81 -16.32 -9.93
C ALA A 133 -2.76 -17.30 -10.48
N ASP A 134 -1.79 -16.80 -11.25
CA ASP A 134 -0.72 -17.63 -11.81
C ASP A 134 0.16 -18.25 -10.70
N LEU A 135 0.49 -17.49 -9.64
CA LEU A 135 1.31 -17.97 -8.52
C LEU A 135 0.58 -19.02 -7.67
N ARG A 136 -0.73 -18.86 -7.49
CA ARG A 136 -1.57 -19.84 -6.77
C ARG A 136 -1.69 -21.15 -7.52
N ASP A 137 -1.81 -21.11 -8.84
CA ASP A 137 -1.90 -22.31 -9.69
C ASP A 137 -0.66 -23.22 -9.50
N ILE A 138 0.51 -22.61 -9.40
CA ILE A 138 1.78 -23.31 -9.16
C ILE A 138 2.17 -23.43 -7.68
N HIS A 139 1.25 -23.13 -6.76
CA HIS A 139 1.40 -23.30 -5.31
C HIS A 139 2.57 -22.52 -4.68
N VAL A 140 2.94 -21.35 -5.23
CA VAL A 140 3.94 -20.48 -4.61
C VAL A 140 3.35 -19.76 -3.40
N PRO A 141 3.97 -19.89 -2.21
CA PRO A 141 3.46 -19.24 -1.00
C PRO A 141 3.77 -17.72 -1.05
N ILE A 142 2.71 -16.93 -1.15
CA ILE A 142 2.76 -15.46 -1.00
C ILE A 142 2.04 -15.05 0.29
N THR A 143 2.48 -13.95 0.88
CA THR A 143 1.88 -13.36 2.08
C THR A 143 1.20 -12.02 1.80
N GLY A 144 0.17 -11.71 2.59
CA GLY A 144 -0.55 -10.44 2.50
C GLY A 144 -1.55 -10.37 1.34
N ASP A 145 -2.03 -9.16 1.07
CA ASP A 145 -3.00 -8.88 0.01
C ASP A 145 -2.28 -8.35 -1.26
N PRO A 146 -2.34 -9.08 -2.39
CA PRO A 146 -1.74 -8.65 -3.65
C PRO A 146 -2.38 -7.38 -4.22
N SER A 147 -3.57 -6.99 -3.75
CA SER A 147 -4.21 -5.71 -4.14
C SER A 147 -3.36 -4.48 -3.79
N SER A 148 -2.40 -4.63 -2.86
CA SER A 148 -1.43 -3.61 -2.48
C SER A 148 -0.40 -3.26 -3.55
N GLY A 149 -0.36 -3.97 -4.68
CA GLY A 149 0.61 -3.73 -5.75
C GLY A 149 1.96 -4.40 -5.52
N ALA A 150 2.05 -5.31 -4.54
CA ALA A 150 3.28 -6.03 -4.24
C ALA A 150 3.02 -7.52 -3.97
N LEU A 151 3.94 -8.36 -4.43
CA LEU A 151 4.01 -9.77 -4.07
C LEU A 151 4.93 -9.92 -2.86
N ASN A 152 4.43 -10.35 -1.71
CA ASN A 152 5.26 -10.47 -0.50
C ASN A 152 5.62 -11.93 -0.24
N PHE A 153 6.86 -12.14 0.18
CA PHE A 153 7.42 -13.42 0.54
C PHE A 153 8.07 -13.30 1.92
N ARG A 154 7.94 -14.33 2.73
CA ARG A 154 8.64 -14.35 4.01
C ARG A 154 10.10 -14.72 3.82
N ALA A 155 10.99 -14.07 4.57
CA ALA A 155 12.42 -14.34 4.45
C ALA A 155 12.80 -15.75 4.96
N ASP A 156 12.06 -16.32 5.91
CA ASP A 156 12.30 -17.69 6.43
C ASP A 156 12.03 -18.78 5.38
N GLN A 157 11.16 -18.52 4.41
CA GLN A 157 10.89 -19.42 3.29
C GLN A 157 11.94 -19.31 2.18
N LEU A 158 12.39 -18.08 1.90
CA LEU A 158 13.33 -17.82 0.81
C LEU A 158 14.78 -18.10 1.19
N PHE A 159 15.20 -17.80 2.42
CA PHE A 159 16.61 -17.78 2.80
C PHE A 159 16.92 -18.70 3.97
N VAL A 160 18.17 -19.17 4.03
CA VAL A 160 18.71 -19.81 5.24
C VAL A 160 18.76 -18.76 6.36
N ALA A 161 18.30 -19.14 7.56
CA ALA A 161 18.19 -18.26 8.71
C ALA A 161 19.48 -17.47 8.98
N GLY A 162 19.34 -16.16 9.20
CA GLY A 162 20.47 -15.25 9.44
C GLY A 162 21.39 -14.97 8.25
N THR A 163 21.11 -15.52 7.06
CA THR A 163 21.94 -15.33 5.86
C THR A 163 21.15 -14.76 4.68
N ALA A 164 21.86 -14.29 3.65
CA ALA A 164 21.29 -13.91 2.36
C ALA A 164 21.29 -15.06 1.34
N THR A 165 21.66 -16.28 1.77
CA THR A 165 21.72 -17.44 0.87
C THR A 165 20.34 -18.03 0.72
N LEU A 166 19.89 -18.22 -0.52
CA LEU A 166 18.60 -18.85 -0.80
C LEU A 166 18.60 -20.32 -0.36
N SER A 167 17.52 -20.74 0.30
CA SER A 167 17.26 -22.14 0.57
C SER A 167 16.94 -22.89 -0.74
N PRO A 168 16.99 -24.24 -0.78
CA PRO A 168 16.53 -24.99 -1.94
C PRO A 168 15.08 -24.65 -2.35
N ASP A 169 14.23 -24.36 -1.36
CA ASP A 169 12.86 -23.91 -1.59
C ASP A 169 12.82 -22.49 -2.16
N GLY A 170 13.63 -21.57 -1.63
CA GLY A 170 13.74 -20.21 -2.13
C GLY A 170 14.26 -20.13 -3.56
N GLN A 171 15.16 -21.03 -3.96
CA GLN A 171 15.63 -21.15 -5.34
C GLN A 171 14.50 -21.60 -6.28
N ARG A 172 13.68 -22.57 -5.85
CA ARG A 172 12.51 -23.01 -6.61
C ARG A 172 11.49 -21.90 -6.75
N ILE A 173 11.14 -21.23 -5.64
CA ILE A 173 10.21 -20.09 -5.62
C ILE A 173 10.71 -18.97 -6.55
N ALA A 174 12.01 -18.64 -6.50
CA ALA A 174 12.57 -17.64 -7.42
C ALA A 174 12.42 -18.07 -8.88
N GLY A 175 12.68 -19.34 -9.21
CA GLY A 175 12.47 -19.86 -10.56
C GLY A 175 11.02 -19.76 -11.03
N ASP A 176 10.09 -20.20 -10.18
CA ASP A 176 8.64 -20.19 -10.43
C ASP A 176 8.10 -18.75 -10.64
N VAL A 177 8.50 -17.84 -9.75
CA VAL A 177 8.17 -16.41 -9.86
C VAL A 177 8.75 -15.82 -11.14
N ALA A 178 10.01 -16.11 -11.47
CA ALA A 178 10.66 -15.59 -12.68
C ALA A 178 9.94 -16.03 -13.96
N GLN A 179 9.46 -17.27 -14.02
CA GLN A 179 8.68 -17.77 -15.15
C GLN A 179 7.34 -17.04 -15.31
N ILE A 180 6.63 -16.78 -14.20
CA ILE A 180 5.38 -16.02 -14.22
C ILE A 180 5.61 -14.58 -14.64
N LEU A 181 6.65 -13.92 -14.09
CA LEU A 181 6.99 -12.56 -14.46
C LEU A 181 7.27 -12.44 -15.96
N MET A 182 7.99 -13.38 -16.57
CA MET A 182 8.21 -13.34 -18.02
C MET A 182 6.98 -13.64 -18.86
N ARG A 183 5.96 -14.27 -18.31
CA ARG A 183 4.69 -14.45 -19.03
C ARG A 183 3.91 -13.14 -19.13
N ARG A 184 4.01 -12.27 -18.12
CA ARG A 184 3.17 -11.06 -17.98
C ARG A 184 3.90 -9.76 -18.32
N LEU A 185 5.13 -9.59 -17.85
CA LEU A 185 5.86 -8.33 -17.96
C LEU A 185 6.23 -7.90 -19.39
N PRO A 186 6.48 -8.80 -20.38
CA PRO A 186 6.78 -8.37 -21.74
C PRO A 186 5.71 -7.51 -22.40
N CYS A 187 4.43 -7.65 -22.04
CA CYS A 187 3.38 -6.78 -22.58
C CYS A 187 3.42 -5.35 -21.99
N LEU A 188 3.98 -5.21 -20.78
CA LEU A 188 4.00 -3.97 -20.01
C LEU A 188 5.36 -3.25 -20.07
N GLY A 189 6.40 -3.90 -20.59
CA GLY A 189 7.75 -3.35 -20.71
C GLY A 189 8.23 -3.24 -22.15
N TYR A 190 9.50 -2.84 -22.29
CA TYR A 190 10.24 -2.77 -23.55
C TYR A 190 11.50 -3.64 -23.47
N GLY A 191 12.18 -3.85 -24.60
CA GLY A 191 13.49 -4.52 -24.65
C GLY A 191 13.43 -6.01 -24.99
N VAL A 192 12.26 -6.65 -24.86
CA VAL A 192 11.99 -8.01 -25.34
C VAL A 192 10.85 -7.98 -26.36
N THR A 193 10.83 -8.94 -27.29
CA THR A 193 9.70 -9.12 -28.18
C THR A 193 8.50 -9.64 -27.38
N ALA A 194 7.52 -8.76 -27.18
CA ALA A 194 6.25 -9.12 -26.59
C ALA A 194 5.53 -10.16 -27.47
N GLY A 195 4.86 -11.13 -26.85
CA GLY A 195 4.12 -12.16 -27.60
C GLY A 195 3.00 -11.54 -28.44
N ALA A 196 2.50 -12.29 -29.44
CA ALA A 196 1.48 -11.82 -30.40
C ALA A 196 0.17 -11.30 -29.77
N ASN A 197 -0.05 -11.54 -28.47
CA ASN A 197 -1.25 -11.17 -27.73
C ASN A 197 -1.09 -9.87 -26.90
N CYS A 198 0.02 -9.16 -27.03
CA CYS A 198 0.23 -7.90 -26.30
C CYS A 198 -0.29 -6.72 -27.10
N GLU A 199 -1.19 -5.94 -26.50
CA GLU A 199 -1.69 -4.70 -27.09
C GLU A 199 -0.60 -3.61 -27.02
N SER A 200 -0.22 -3.04 -28.16
CA SER A 200 0.93 -2.14 -28.25
C SER A 200 0.74 -0.81 -27.51
N ASP A 201 -0.51 -0.33 -27.44
CA ASP A 201 -0.90 0.95 -26.83
C ASP A 201 -1.43 0.79 -25.39
N GLY A 202 -1.19 -0.37 -24.78
CA GLY A 202 -1.58 -0.66 -23.41
C GLY A 202 -0.70 0.03 -22.36
N PRO A 203 -1.18 0.10 -21.10
CA PRO A 203 -0.47 0.71 -19.99
C PRO A 203 0.89 0.04 -19.78
N LYS A 204 1.93 0.83 -19.48
CA LYS A 204 3.30 0.36 -19.31
C LYS A 204 3.72 0.38 -17.85
N LEU A 205 4.69 -0.46 -17.51
CA LEU A 205 5.25 -0.52 -16.17
C LEU A 205 6.45 0.44 -16.05
N ALA A 206 6.44 1.26 -15.01
CA ALA A 206 7.56 2.17 -14.71
C ALA A 206 8.70 1.44 -13.99
N VAL A 207 8.36 0.56 -13.04
CA VAL A 207 9.32 -0.21 -12.25
C VAL A 207 8.69 -1.46 -11.63
N ALA A 208 9.46 -2.54 -11.56
CA ALA A 208 9.25 -3.69 -10.69
C ALA A 208 10.41 -3.74 -9.67
N ASN A 209 10.18 -3.38 -8.42
CA ASN A 209 11.22 -3.23 -7.43
C ASN A 209 11.24 -4.42 -6.47
N VAL A 210 12.36 -5.12 -6.39
CA VAL A 210 12.62 -6.15 -5.38
C VAL A 210 13.06 -5.44 -4.10
N ILE A 211 12.21 -5.46 -3.09
CA ILE A 211 12.38 -4.70 -1.84
C ILE A 211 12.51 -5.69 -0.69
N SER A 212 13.55 -5.56 0.14
CA SER A 212 13.53 -6.16 1.48
C SER A 212 13.06 -5.14 2.50
N GLN A 213 12.14 -5.54 3.36
CA GLN A 213 11.62 -4.75 4.47
C GLN A 213 12.09 -5.31 5.81
N THR A 214 12.70 -4.45 6.63
CA THR A 214 13.11 -4.83 8.00
C THR A 214 13.14 -3.60 8.92
N ASN A 215 12.69 -3.74 10.16
CA ASN A 215 12.94 -2.75 11.21
C ASN A 215 14.28 -3.07 11.88
N PHE A 216 15.08 -2.06 12.20
CA PHE A 216 16.41 -2.27 12.78
C PHE A 216 16.76 -1.16 13.76
N ASP A 217 17.62 -1.44 14.73
CA ASP A 217 18.21 -0.42 15.58
C ASP A 217 19.57 0.00 15.03
N VAL A 218 19.65 1.18 14.39
CA VAL A 218 20.89 1.69 13.79
C VAL A 218 22.01 1.94 14.81
N SER A 219 21.65 2.12 16.09
CA SER A 219 22.61 2.34 17.17
C SER A 219 23.29 1.05 17.64
N SER A 220 22.69 -0.10 17.31
CA SER A 220 23.23 -1.43 17.64
C SER A 220 24.02 -2.02 16.48
N ALA A 221 25.08 -2.78 16.80
CA ALA A 221 25.84 -3.51 15.78
C ALA A 221 24.97 -4.58 15.09
N GLU A 222 24.03 -5.17 15.83
CA GLU A 222 23.08 -6.18 15.36
C GLU A 222 22.10 -5.58 14.34
N GLY A 223 21.55 -4.40 14.62
CA GLY A 223 20.64 -3.71 13.71
C GLY A 223 21.34 -3.22 12.44
N GLN A 224 22.59 -2.74 12.53
CA GLN A 224 23.39 -2.43 11.34
C GLN A 224 23.63 -3.67 10.46
N ARG A 225 23.92 -4.82 11.08
CA ARG A 225 24.03 -6.11 10.35
C ARG A 225 22.69 -6.53 9.73
N ALA A 226 21.58 -6.35 10.44
CA ALA A 226 20.25 -6.68 9.93
C ALA A 226 19.86 -5.83 8.71
N ALA A 227 20.19 -4.53 8.72
CA ALA A 227 19.99 -3.63 7.59
C ALA A 227 20.83 -4.04 6.37
N ALA A 228 22.11 -4.37 6.57
CA ALA A 228 22.97 -4.87 5.49
C ALA A 228 22.46 -6.21 4.93
N LEU A 229 22.01 -7.11 5.80
CA LEU A 229 21.45 -8.40 5.43
C LEU A 229 20.18 -8.26 4.57
N ALA A 230 19.31 -7.31 4.89
CA ALA A 230 18.10 -7.04 4.11
C ALA A 230 18.42 -6.65 2.65
N LEU A 231 19.36 -5.72 2.45
CA LEU A 231 19.79 -5.34 1.10
C LEU A 231 20.43 -6.52 0.36
N GLN A 232 21.27 -7.31 1.04
CA GLN A 232 21.86 -8.51 0.44
C GLN A 232 20.80 -9.53 0.00
N ARG A 233 19.77 -9.76 0.83
CA ARG A 233 18.65 -10.66 0.51
C ARG A 233 17.90 -10.20 -0.73
N ALA A 234 17.57 -8.91 -0.83
CA ALA A 234 16.92 -8.35 -2.02
C ALA A 234 17.78 -8.53 -3.28
N ALA A 235 19.09 -8.28 -3.19
CA ALA A 235 20.02 -8.45 -4.30
C ALA A 235 20.17 -9.91 -4.75
N VAL A 236 20.30 -10.85 -3.80
CA VAL A 236 20.39 -12.29 -4.12
C VAL A 236 19.10 -12.80 -4.72
N PHE A 237 17.94 -12.37 -4.21
CA PHE A 237 16.65 -12.76 -4.79
C PHE A 237 16.49 -12.22 -6.22
N HIS A 238 16.81 -10.95 -6.45
CA HIS A 238 16.86 -10.38 -7.81
C HIS A 238 17.78 -11.18 -8.73
N GLN A 239 18.99 -11.51 -8.27
CA GLN A 239 19.93 -12.31 -9.06
C GLN A 239 19.36 -13.70 -9.38
N ALA A 240 18.68 -14.35 -8.43
CA ALA A 240 18.05 -15.63 -8.68
C ALA A 240 16.93 -15.53 -9.72
N LEU A 241 16.12 -14.46 -9.70
CA LEU A 241 15.11 -14.21 -10.73
C LEU A 241 15.74 -14.07 -12.12
N THR A 242 16.82 -13.29 -12.25
CA THR A 242 17.46 -13.05 -13.55
C THR A 242 18.32 -14.22 -14.03
N VAL A 243 18.87 -15.04 -13.13
CA VAL A 243 19.56 -16.28 -13.49
C VAL A 243 18.56 -17.34 -13.97
N ALA A 244 17.42 -17.48 -13.29
CA ALA A 244 16.36 -18.39 -13.71
C ALA A 244 15.74 -17.97 -15.04
N GLN A 245 15.71 -16.65 -15.31
CA GLN A 245 15.15 -16.13 -16.54
C GLN A 245 15.88 -14.85 -17.02
N PRO A 246 16.87 -14.99 -17.92
CA PRO A 246 17.73 -13.90 -18.37
C PRO A 246 17.00 -12.73 -19.03
N ASP A 247 15.89 -12.99 -19.71
CA ASP A 247 15.13 -11.96 -20.42
C ASP A 247 14.53 -10.91 -19.45
N LEU A 248 14.30 -11.25 -18.18
CA LEU A 248 13.85 -10.28 -17.16
C LEU A 248 14.86 -9.15 -16.97
N ALA A 249 16.16 -9.43 -17.12
CA ALA A 249 17.22 -8.43 -16.98
C ALA A 249 17.26 -7.46 -18.17
N THR A 250 16.70 -7.86 -19.31
CA THR A 250 16.67 -7.05 -20.53
C THR A 250 15.43 -6.15 -20.61
N LEU A 251 14.39 -6.44 -19.81
CA LEU A 251 13.19 -5.62 -19.73
C LEU A 251 13.52 -4.20 -19.25
N ARG A 252 12.93 -3.22 -19.91
CA ARG A 252 13.11 -1.79 -19.63
C ARG A 252 11.78 -1.07 -19.50
N ASN A 253 11.79 0.05 -18.79
CA ASN A 253 10.62 0.93 -18.64
C ASN A 253 10.35 1.83 -19.87
N ALA A 254 11.33 1.97 -20.77
CA ALA A 254 11.22 2.72 -22.02
C ALA A 254 12.09 2.08 -23.11
N PRO A 255 11.87 2.35 -24.41
CA PRO A 255 12.68 1.83 -25.50
C PRO A 255 14.19 2.07 -25.31
N ALA A 256 15.01 1.12 -25.78
CA ALA A 256 16.46 1.24 -25.71
C ALA A 256 16.94 2.49 -26.48
N GLY A 257 17.84 3.26 -25.86
CA GLY A 257 18.40 4.48 -26.45
C GLY A 257 17.64 5.78 -26.14
N GLN A 258 16.46 5.72 -25.50
CA GLN A 258 15.78 6.93 -25.04
C GLN A 258 16.34 7.44 -23.70
N PRO A 259 16.40 8.76 -23.47
CA PRO A 259 16.73 9.34 -22.17
C PRO A 259 15.78 8.81 -21.08
N GLY A 260 16.34 8.34 -19.96
CA GLY A 260 15.55 7.79 -18.85
C GLY A 260 15.17 6.30 -18.97
N SER A 261 15.56 5.63 -20.06
CA SER A 261 15.37 4.18 -20.19
C SER A 261 16.29 3.42 -19.22
N GLN A 262 15.68 2.68 -18.31
CA GLN A 262 16.30 1.94 -17.21
C GLN A 262 15.75 0.51 -17.16
N PRO A 263 16.49 -0.45 -16.56
CA PRO A 263 15.97 -1.78 -16.28
C PRO A 263 14.66 -1.71 -15.50
N LEU A 264 13.74 -2.60 -15.86
CA LEU A 264 12.41 -2.66 -15.25
C LEU A 264 12.51 -3.26 -13.85
N LEU A 265 13.25 -4.37 -13.71
CA LEU A 265 13.53 -5.01 -12.43
C LEU A 265 14.67 -4.26 -11.71
N ARG A 266 14.43 -3.86 -10.46
CA ARG A 266 15.37 -3.10 -9.63
C ARG A 266 15.43 -3.68 -8.22
N VAL A 267 16.42 -3.24 -7.44
CA VAL A 267 16.62 -3.68 -6.06
C VAL A 267 16.60 -2.47 -5.14
N ALA A 268 15.89 -2.60 -4.03
CA ALA A 268 15.96 -1.67 -2.92
C ALA A 268 15.86 -2.40 -1.57
N SER A 269 16.20 -1.68 -0.52
CA SER A 269 15.97 -2.08 0.87
C SER A 269 15.32 -0.92 1.56
N VAL A 270 14.23 -1.17 2.27
CA VAL A 270 13.55 -0.15 3.08
C VAL A 270 13.42 -0.66 4.50
N GLY A 271 13.60 0.22 5.46
CA GLY A 271 13.52 -0.13 6.87
C GLY A 271 13.49 1.11 7.72
N GLN A 272 12.84 1.02 8.87
CA GLN A 272 12.79 2.10 9.83
C GLN A 272 13.73 1.81 10.98
N SER A 273 14.57 2.81 11.30
CA SER A 273 15.39 2.77 12.50
C SER A 273 14.49 2.96 13.72
N GLN A 274 14.45 1.98 14.61
CA GLN A 274 13.66 2.04 15.84
C GLN A 274 14.49 1.48 16.99
N GLU A 275 14.45 2.15 18.13
CA GLU A 275 15.16 1.72 19.34
C GLU A 275 14.60 0.36 19.80
N GLY A 276 15.49 -0.61 20.03
CA GLY A 276 15.10 -1.96 20.41
C GLY A 276 14.50 -2.80 19.27
N ALA A 277 14.53 -2.33 18.01
CA ALA A 277 14.12 -3.13 16.86
C ALA A 277 15.22 -4.11 16.40
N SER A 278 14.76 -5.35 16.16
CA SER A 278 15.50 -6.54 15.69
C SER A 278 16.48 -7.24 16.64
N LYS A 279 16.20 -8.54 16.85
CA LYS A 279 17.16 -9.63 16.66
C LYS A 279 17.24 -9.95 15.16
N VAL A 280 18.40 -10.32 14.65
CA VAL A 280 18.62 -10.58 13.21
C VAL A 280 17.62 -11.63 12.68
N GLY A 281 16.71 -11.21 11.78
CA GLY A 281 15.97 -12.12 10.91
C GLY A 281 14.51 -12.43 11.28
N ASP A 282 14.02 -12.04 12.47
CA ASP A 282 12.58 -12.13 12.78
C ASP A 282 11.84 -10.99 12.05
N ASP A 283 10.74 -11.31 11.38
CA ASP A 283 9.86 -10.40 10.62
C ASP A 283 10.46 -9.70 9.37
N GLN A 284 11.51 -10.26 8.76
CA GLN A 284 11.95 -9.79 7.46
C GLN A 284 11.04 -10.31 6.33
N THR A 285 10.60 -9.40 5.48
CA THR A 285 9.88 -9.74 4.24
C THR A 285 10.70 -9.29 3.04
N VAL A 286 10.58 -10.04 1.95
CA VAL A 286 11.05 -9.62 0.63
C VAL A 286 9.83 -9.54 -0.26
N SER A 287 9.68 -8.44 -0.97
CA SER A 287 8.56 -8.21 -1.86
C SER A 287 8.99 -7.75 -3.24
N ILE A 288 8.14 -7.97 -4.23
CA ILE A 288 8.28 -7.39 -5.56
C ILE A 288 7.14 -6.40 -5.73
N GLN A 289 7.46 -5.11 -5.72
CA GLN A 289 6.50 -4.02 -5.87
C GLN A 289 6.43 -3.56 -7.32
N PHE A 290 5.22 -3.45 -7.86
CA PHE A 290 4.98 -3.04 -9.23
C PHE A 290 4.37 -1.65 -9.26
N GLN A 291 4.93 -0.77 -10.08
CA GLN A 291 4.41 0.58 -10.29
C GLN A 291 4.23 0.84 -11.78
N MET A 292 3.00 1.21 -12.16
CA MET A 292 2.66 1.58 -13.53
C MET A 292 3.22 2.95 -13.88
N ALA A 293 3.47 3.17 -15.17
CA ALA A 293 3.79 4.49 -15.70
C ALA A 293 2.56 5.41 -15.59
N PRO A 294 2.76 6.71 -15.29
CA PRO A 294 1.68 7.69 -15.20
C PRO A 294 1.06 8.01 -16.56
#